data_AF-A0A965Q159-F1
#
_entry.id   AF-A0A965Q159-F1
#
_cell.length_a   1.000
_cell.length_b   1.000
_cell.length_c   1.000
_cell.angle_alpha   90.00
_cell.angle_beta   90.00
_cell.angle_gamma   90.00
#
_symmetry.space_group_name_H-M   'P 1'
#
loop_
_entity.id
_entity.type
_entity.pdbx_description
1 polymer ?
#
loop_
_entity_poly.entity_id
_entity_poly.type
_entity_poly.pdbx_seq_one_letter_code
_entity_poly.pdbx_strand_id
1 'polypeptide(L)'
;MDSLSSTSGIFDVLCSYEMKLLVVSAIIGALIGLEREIAGKDPSLRTFSLICVGSCLFAIISREAVAGQQFGDPSRIAAQVVTGIGFLGAGVIFHGRKGVSGLTTAALIWTTSAIGVAVGFGFVTTTIAAMFTVFTLVMVLKLVHILIRILRPEQYEGKTEFD
;
A
#
# COMPACT_ATOMS: atom_id res chain seq x y z
N MET A 1 -42.84 6.91 3.22
CA MET A 1 -42.21 7.30 1.93
C MET A 1 -40.70 7.49 2.08
N ASP A 2 -40.15 7.15 3.25
CA ASP A 2 -38.76 7.45 3.65
C ASP A 2 -37.79 6.28 3.39
N SER A 3 -38.30 5.05 3.27
CA SER A 3 -37.48 3.88 2.95
C SER A 3 -36.91 3.92 1.53
N LEU A 4 -37.65 4.47 0.55
CA LEU A 4 -37.17 4.60 -0.84
C LEU A 4 -36.09 5.70 -0.98
N SER A 5 -36.15 6.76 -0.17
CA SER A 5 -35.15 7.84 -0.13
C SER A 5 -33.84 7.42 0.56
N SER A 6 -33.91 6.66 1.66
CA SER A 6 -32.70 6.08 2.26
C SER A 6 -32.06 5.02 1.37
N THR A 7 -32.88 4.25 0.64
CA THR A 7 -32.39 3.24 -0.29
C THR A 7 -31.69 3.89 -1.48
N SER A 8 -32.28 4.94 -2.09
CA SER A 8 -31.61 5.69 -3.17
C SER A 8 -30.31 6.34 -2.72
N GLY A 9 -30.28 6.94 -1.52
CA GLY A 9 -29.05 7.55 -0.99
C GLY A 9 -27.91 6.54 -0.76
N ILE A 10 -28.23 5.33 -0.29
CA ILE A 10 -27.22 4.26 -0.14
C ILE A 10 -26.73 3.78 -1.51
N PHE A 11 -27.62 3.58 -2.48
CA PHE A 11 -27.23 3.21 -3.84
C PHE A 11 -26.37 4.28 -4.51
N ASP A 12 -26.67 5.56 -4.29
CA ASP A 12 -25.89 6.69 -4.81
C ASP A 12 -24.48 6.73 -4.19
N VAL A 13 -24.36 6.50 -2.88
CA VAL A 13 -23.05 6.40 -2.21
C VAL A 13 -22.27 5.18 -2.71
N LEU A 14 -22.91 4.03 -2.89
CA LEU A 14 -22.25 2.84 -3.43
C LEU A 14 -21.76 3.03 -4.88
N CYS A 15 -22.50 3.80 -5.68
CA CYS A 15 -22.13 4.14 -7.05
C CYS A 15 -21.17 5.33 -7.18
N SER A 16 -20.90 6.04 -6.07
CA SER A 16 -20.04 7.22 -6.04
C SER A 16 -18.64 6.95 -6.60
N TYR A 17 -18.03 7.98 -7.16
CA TYR A 17 -16.68 7.89 -7.71
C TYR A 17 -15.65 7.59 -6.62
N GLU A 18 -15.83 8.17 -5.45
CA GLU A 18 -15.00 8.04 -4.26
C GLU A 18 -15.02 6.58 -3.77
N MET A 19 -16.20 5.94 -3.73
CA MET A 19 -16.31 4.53 -3.37
C MET A 19 -15.52 3.62 -4.33
N LYS A 20 -15.55 3.92 -5.65
CA LYS A 20 -14.76 3.16 -6.63
C LYS A 20 -13.26 3.29 -6.38
N LEU A 21 -12.78 4.49 -6.04
CA LEU A 21 -11.36 4.70 -5.69
C LEU A 21 -10.95 3.93 -4.42
N LEU A 22 -11.81 3.90 -3.40
CA LEU A 22 -11.57 3.14 -2.18
C LEU A 22 -11.53 1.63 -2.44
N VAL A 23 -12.44 1.10 -3.27
CA VAL A 23 -12.43 -0.31 -3.67
C VAL A 23 -11.17 -0.65 -4.48
N VAL A 24 -10.80 0.21 -5.44
CA VAL A 24 -9.57 0.01 -6.23
C VAL A 24 -8.32 0.03 -5.34
N SER A 25 -8.20 1.00 -4.43
CA SER A 25 -7.07 1.07 -3.50
C SER A 25 -7.02 -0.15 -2.56
N ALA A 26 -8.16 -0.65 -2.09
CA ALA A 26 -8.24 -1.89 -1.31
C ALA A 26 -7.71 -3.10 -2.09
N ILE A 27 -8.12 -3.26 -3.35
CA ILE A 27 -7.65 -4.36 -4.21
C ILE A 27 -6.14 -4.24 -4.45
N ILE A 28 -5.65 -3.05 -4.76
CA ILE A 28 -4.21 -2.81 -4.99
C ILE A 28 -3.39 -3.16 -3.74
N GLY A 29 -3.81 -2.67 -2.58
CA GLY A 29 -3.14 -2.96 -1.31
C GLY A 29 -3.19 -4.46 -0.97
N ALA A 30 -4.31 -5.13 -1.24
CA ALA A 30 -4.46 -6.56 -1.05
C ALA A 30 -3.51 -7.36 -1.97
N LEU A 31 -3.35 -6.96 -3.24
CA LEU A 31 -2.42 -7.62 -4.17
C LEU A 31 -0.96 -7.52 -3.72
N ILE A 32 -0.55 -6.34 -3.22
CA ILE A 32 0.79 -6.15 -2.66
C ILE A 32 0.98 -7.01 -1.40
N GLY A 33 -0.02 -7.01 -0.52
CA GLY A 33 0.04 -7.77 0.74
C GLY A 33 -0.07 -9.29 0.57
N LEU A 34 -0.77 -9.77 -0.46
CA LEU A 34 -0.89 -11.19 -0.78
C LEU A 34 0.48 -11.80 -1.09
N GLU A 35 1.32 -11.06 -1.81
CA GLU A 35 2.70 -11.47 -2.09
C GLU A 35 3.51 -11.70 -0.80
N ARG A 36 3.29 -10.84 0.21
CA ARG A 36 3.96 -10.90 1.51
C ARG A 36 3.46 -12.07 2.34
N GLU A 37 2.15 -12.27 2.38
CA GLU A 37 1.50 -13.35 3.12
C GLU A 37 1.88 -14.73 2.59
N ILE A 38 1.91 -14.91 1.25
CA ILE A 38 2.42 -16.13 0.62
C ILE A 38 3.90 -16.37 0.97
N ALA A 39 4.67 -15.30 1.16
CA ALA A 39 6.07 -15.40 1.56
C ALA A 39 6.27 -15.61 3.08
N GLY A 40 5.19 -15.72 3.86
CA GLY A 40 5.24 -15.87 5.32
C GLY A 40 5.83 -14.65 6.04
N LYS A 41 5.72 -13.45 5.45
CA LYS A 41 6.29 -12.22 6.00
C LYS A 41 5.19 -11.27 6.47
N ASP A 42 5.35 -10.74 7.68
CA ASP A 42 4.54 -9.63 8.18
C ASP A 42 5.03 -8.27 7.66
N PRO A 43 4.15 -7.25 7.59
CA PRO A 43 2.69 -7.30 7.81
C PRO A 43 1.90 -8.05 6.73
N SER A 44 0.71 -8.53 7.08
CA SER A 44 -0.21 -9.32 6.23
C SER A 44 -1.00 -8.50 5.21
N LEU A 45 -1.80 -9.20 4.38
CA LEU A 45 -2.69 -8.57 3.38
C LEU A 45 -3.58 -7.45 3.93
N ARG A 46 -4.06 -7.60 5.18
CA ARG A 46 -4.98 -6.65 5.81
C ARG A 46 -4.30 -5.31 6.04
N THR A 47 -3.05 -5.35 6.49
CA THR A 47 -2.29 -4.14 6.79
C THR A 47 -2.00 -3.34 5.53
N PHE A 48 -1.54 -3.99 4.46
CA PHE A 48 -1.29 -3.31 3.19
C PHE A 48 -2.57 -2.75 2.55
N SER A 49 -3.69 -3.47 2.67
CA SER A 49 -5.00 -2.97 2.22
C SER A 49 -5.43 -1.72 2.98
N LEU A 50 -5.34 -1.73 4.32
CA LEU A 50 -5.70 -0.59 5.17
C LEU A 50 -4.80 0.62 4.94
N ILE A 51 -3.50 0.43 4.74
CA ILE A 51 -2.57 1.50 4.39
C ILE A 51 -2.99 2.16 3.07
N CYS A 52 -3.23 1.36 2.03
CA CYS A 52 -3.59 1.89 0.71
C CYS A 52 -4.93 2.64 0.75
N VAL A 53 -5.94 2.07 1.39
CA VAL A 53 -7.28 2.66 1.54
C VAL A 53 -7.23 3.94 2.39
N GLY A 54 -6.53 3.93 3.51
CA GLY A 54 -6.40 5.10 4.38
C GLY A 54 -5.73 6.26 3.67
N SER A 55 -4.65 6.00 2.93
CA SER A 55 -3.96 7.01 2.12
C SER A 55 -4.84 7.54 0.98
N CYS A 56 -5.62 6.68 0.34
CA CYS A 56 -6.60 7.06 -0.67
C CYS A 56 -7.68 7.97 -0.07
N LEU A 57 -8.22 7.61 1.09
CA LEU A 57 -9.21 8.40 1.80
C LEU A 57 -8.68 9.79 2.17
N PHE A 58 -7.45 9.90 2.69
CA PHE A 58 -6.85 11.20 3.00
C PHE A 58 -6.66 12.07 1.75
N ALA A 59 -6.29 11.47 0.61
CA ALA A 59 -6.19 12.21 -0.65
C ALA A 59 -7.57 12.69 -1.16
N ILE A 60 -8.61 11.86 -1.06
CA ILE A 60 -9.99 12.26 -1.38
C ILE A 60 -10.42 13.42 -0.48
N ILE A 61 -10.25 13.30 0.84
CA ILE A 61 -10.56 14.37 1.81
C ILE A 61 -9.79 15.64 1.45
N SER A 62 -8.51 15.53 1.09
CA SER A 62 -7.67 16.67 0.71
C SER A 62 -8.20 17.41 -0.53
N ARG A 63 -8.70 16.67 -1.53
CA ARG A 63 -9.33 17.22 -2.74
C ARG A 63 -10.67 17.87 -2.42
N GLU A 64 -11.52 17.21 -1.66
CA GLU A 64 -12.86 17.69 -1.31
C GLU A 64 -12.83 18.92 -0.38
N ALA A 65 -11.89 18.97 0.57
CA ALA A 65 -11.78 20.06 1.54
C ALA A 65 -11.52 21.44 0.89
N VAL A 66 -10.97 21.45 -0.31
CA VAL A 66 -10.69 22.68 -1.08
C VAL A 66 -11.61 22.82 -2.30
N ALA A 67 -12.55 21.91 -2.50
CA ALA A 67 -13.50 21.98 -3.61
C ALA A 67 -14.32 23.28 -3.52
N GLY A 68 -14.27 24.10 -4.58
CA GLY A 68 -14.96 25.38 -4.64
C GLY A 68 -14.21 26.56 -3.99
N GLN A 69 -13.00 26.36 -3.43
CA GLN A 69 -12.16 27.45 -2.96
C GLN A 69 -11.22 27.94 -4.07
N GLN A 70 -11.14 29.27 -4.27
CA GLN A 70 -10.25 29.86 -5.28
C GLN A 70 -8.75 29.73 -4.94
N PHE A 71 -8.41 29.58 -3.65
CA PHE A 71 -7.01 29.60 -3.18
C PHE A 71 -6.65 28.40 -2.26
N GLY A 72 -7.39 27.30 -2.34
CA GLY A 72 -7.10 26.09 -1.55
C GLY A 72 -6.01 25.22 -2.17
N ASP A 73 -5.08 24.72 -1.36
CA ASP A 73 -4.06 23.75 -1.79
C ASP A 73 -4.47 22.32 -1.39
N PRO A 74 -4.91 21.47 -2.35
CA PRO A 74 -5.31 20.10 -2.08
C PRO A 74 -4.13 19.20 -1.71
N SER A 75 -2.89 19.69 -1.70
CA SER A 75 -1.71 18.88 -1.37
C SER A 75 -1.45 18.79 0.13
N ARG A 76 -2.03 19.68 0.94
CA ARG A 76 -1.67 19.84 2.35
C ARG A 76 -1.97 18.61 3.22
N ILE A 77 -3.18 18.08 3.16
CA ILE A 77 -3.55 16.89 3.96
C ILE A 77 -2.83 15.66 3.39
N ALA A 78 -2.79 15.52 2.06
CA ALA A 78 -2.06 14.43 1.41
C ALA A 78 -0.57 14.39 1.73
N ALA A 79 0.11 15.55 1.86
CA ALA A 79 1.51 15.62 2.23
C ALA A 79 1.76 15.04 3.65
N GLN A 80 0.82 15.19 4.58
CA GLN A 80 0.94 14.63 5.93
C GLN A 80 0.90 13.10 5.95
N VAL A 81 0.31 12.48 4.93
CA VAL A 81 0.35 11.01 4.77
C VAL A 81 1.78 10.51 4.62
N VAL A 82 2.63 11.25 3.90
CA VAL A 82 4.05 10.89 3.70
C VAL A 82 4.82 10.91 5.02
N THR A 83 4.54 11.89 5.87
CA THR A 83 5.14 11.97 7.22
C THR A 83 4.63 10.85 8.12
N GLY A 84 3.31 10.61 8.15
CA GLY A 84 2.69 9.58 8.99
C GLY A 84 3.15 8.16 8.63
N ILE A 85 3.22 7.84 7.34
CA ILE A 85 3.66 6.51 6.90
C ILE A 85 5.15 6.27 7.19
N GLY A 86 5.98 7.33 7.22
CA GLY A 86 7.37 7.23 7.62
C GLY A 86 7.55 6.65 9.02
N PHE A 87 6.68 7.01 9.97
CA PHE A 87 6.68 6.45 11.32
C PHE A 87 6.30 4.97 11.34
N LEU A 88 5.25 4.58 10.61
CA LEU A 88 4.85 3.17 10.50
C LEU A 88 5.93 2.31 9.82
N GLY A 89 6.58 2.85 8.78
CA GLY A 89 7.70 2.20 8.11
C GLY A 89 8.91 2.01 9.04
N ALA A 90 9.27 3.03 9.83
CA ALA A 90 10.34 2.89 10.81
C ALA A 90 10.01 1.85 11.90
N GLY A 91 8.74 1.75 12.30
CA GLY A 91 8.28 0.80 13.32
C GLY A 91 8.43 -0.68 12.96
N VAL A 92 8.64 -1.02 11.68
CA VAL A 92 8.89 -2.40 11.23
C VAL A 92 10.37 -2.71 10.97
N ILE A 93 11.28 -1.76 11.19
CA ILE A 93 12.71 -1.95 11.00
C ILE A 93 13.35 -2.35 12.34
N PHE A 94 13.92 -3.55 12.40
CA PHE A 94 14.55 -4.07 13.61
C PHE A 94 16.06 -4.22 13.42
N HIS A 95 16.83 -3.70 14.39
CA HIS A 95 18.27 -3.88 14.48
C HIS A 95 18.60 -4.91 15.55
N GLY A 96 19.31 -5.98 15.17
CA GLY A 96 19.75 -7.03 16.09
C GLY A 96 21.19 -7.47 15.85
N ARG A 97 21.67 -8.41 16.67
CA ARG A 97 23.04 -8.96 16.57
C ARG A 97 23.36 -9.56 15.19
N LYS A 98 22.34 -10.06 14.46
CA LYS A 98 22.49 -10.68 13.14
C LYS A 98 22.31 -9.69 11.97
N GLY A 99 22.14 -8.39 12.24
CA GLY A 99 21.96 -7.34 11.23
C GLY A 99 20.61 -6.63 11.29
N VAL A 100 20.26 -5.94 10.19
CA VAL A 100 19.01 -5.17 10.05
C VAL A 100 17.96 -5.98 9.29
N SER A 101 16.74 -6.02 9.80
CA SER A 101 15.59 -6.66 9.15
C SER A 101 14.43 -5.67 8.96
N GLY A 102 13.51 -5.99 8.06
CA GLY A 102 12.32 -5.17 7.82
C GLY A 102 12.49 -3.99 6.84
N LEU A 103 13.69 -3.75 6.31
CA LEU A 103 13.94 -2.66 5.34
C LEU A 103 13.04 -2.72 4.10
N THR A 104 12.94 -3.88 3.45
CA THR A 104 12.06 -4.06 2.27
C THR A 104 10.60 -3.88 2.64
N THR A 105 10.21 -4.33 3.82
CA THR A 105 8.84 -4.19 4.32
C THR A 105 8.49 -2.73 4.57
N ALA A 106 9.39 -1.96 5.19
CA ALA A 106 9.24 -0.52 5.38
C ALA A 106 9.10 0.21 4.03
N ALA A 107 9.94 -0.14 3.05
CA ALA A 107 9.86 0.42 1.70
C ALA A 107 8.51 0.10 1.03
N LEU A 108 8.02 -1.14 1.14
CA LEU A 108 6.72 -1.53 0.59
C LEU A 108 5.56 -0.78 1.25
N ILE A 109 5.59 -0.61 2.57
CA ILE A 109 4.59 0.17 3.31
C ILE A 109 4.55 1.61 2.78
N TRP A 110 5.73 2.22 2.60
CA TRP A 110 5.87 3.57 2.08
C TRP A 110 5.33 3.70 0.65
N THR A 111 5.73 2.80 -0.25
CA THR A 111 5.27 2.82 -1.65
C THR A 111 3.77 2.53 -1.78
N THR A 112 3.24 1.60 -0.97
CA THR A 112 1.79 1.29 -0.96
C THR A 112 0.96 2.50 -0.59
N SER A 113 1.41 3.26 0.42
CA SER A 113 0.77 4.52 0.80
C SER A 113 0.78 5.55 -0.34
N ALA A 114 1.93 5.71 -1.02
CA ALA A 114 2.03 6.62 -2.16
C ALA A 114 1.08 6.24 -3.32
N ILE A 115 0.90 4.94 -3.59
CA ILE A 115 -0.08 4.45 -4.56
C ILE A 115 -1.50 4.79 -4.11
N GLY A 116 -1.84 4.59 -2.83
CA GLY A 116 -3.13 4.98 -2.28
C GLY A 116 -3.42 6.48 -2.48
N VAL A 117 -2.46 7.36 -2.20
CA VAL A 117 -2.58 8.80 -2.46
C VAL A 117 -2.82 9.09 -3.95
N ALA A 118 -2.07 8.44 -4.85
CA ALA A 118 -2.23 8.60 -6.29
C ALA A 118 -3.62 8.17 -6.78
N VAL A 119 -4.15 7.07 -6.24
CA VAL A 119 -5.53 6.61 -6.49
C VAL A 119 -6.53 7.65 -6.01
N GLY A 120 -6.37 8.16 -4.78
CA GLY A 120 -7.31 9.13 -4.19
C GLY A 120 -7.35 10.48 -4.92
N PHE A 121 -6.26 10.90 -5.56
CA PHE A 121 -6.25 12.06 -6.46
C PHE A 121 -6.74 11.76 -7.88
N GLY A 122 -7.00 10.50 -8.22
CA GLY A 122 -7.42 10.09 -9.55
C GLY A 122 -6.30 10.05 -10.59
N PHE A 123 -5.02 9.96 -10.17
CA PHE A 123 -3.88 9.86 -11.08
C PHE A 123 -3.73 8.44 -11.64
N VAL A 124 -4.59 8.09 -12.60
CA VAL A 124 -4.68 6.75 -13.20
C VAL A 124 -3.35 6.30 -13.82
N THR A 125 -2.74 7.13 -14.67
CA THR A 125 -1.47 6.79 -15.35
C THR A 125 -0.35 6.53 -14.35
N THR A 126 -0.22 7.40 -13.35
CA THR A 126 0.79 7.26 -12.28
C THR A 126 0.54 6.00 -11.45
N THR A 127 -0.73 5.72 -11.11
CA THR A 127 -1.13 4.53 -10.36
C THR A 127 -0.74 3.25 -11.09
N ILE A 128 -1.10 3.14 -12.38
CA ILE A 128 -0.80 1.95 -13.19
C ILE A 128 0.71 1.76 -13.34
N ALA A 129 1.45 2.84 -13.63
CA ALA A 129 2.90 2.79 -13.76
C ALA A 129 3.58 2.35 -12.45
N ALA A 130 3.11 2.88 -11.30
CA ALA A 130 3.63 2.51 -9.99
C ALA A 130 3.34 1.04 -9.66
N MET A 131 2.11 0.57 -9.87
CA MET A 131 1.74 -0.84 -9.66
C MET A 131 2.62 -1.78 -10.48
N PHE A 132 2.77 -1.51 -11.79
CA PHE A 132 3.59 -2.33 -12.67
C PHE A 132 5.06 -2.36 -12.24
N THR A 133 5.60 -1.21 -11.86
CA THR A 133 6.99 -1.10 -11.39
C THR A 133 7.21 -1.86 -10.09
N VAL A 134 6.32 -1.70 -9.10
CA VAL A 134 6.41 -2.40 -7.80
C VAL A 134 6.32 -3.90 -8.01
N PHE A 135 5.34 -4.36 -8.79
CA PHE A 135 5.15 -5.78 -9.06
C PHE A 135 6.37 -6.39 -9.76
N THR A 136 6.88 -5.72 -10.79
CA THR A 136 8.08 -6.16 -11.53
C THR A 136 9.29 -6.23 -10.60
N LEU A 137 9.53 -5.21 -9.78
CA LEU A 137 10.65 -5.18 -8.84
C LEU A 137 10.58 -6.34 -7.84
N VAL A 138 9.41 -6.55 -7.23
CA VAL A 138 9.21 -7.62 -6.25
C VAL A 138 9.42 -9.00 -6.89
N MET A 139 8.91 -9.22 -8.11
CA MET A 139 9.07 -10.49 -8.83
C MET A 139 10.54 -10.74 -9.23
N VAL A 140 11.24 -9.72 -9.73
CA VAL A 140 12.67 -9.83 -10.07
C VAL A 140 13.50 -10.16 -8.83
N LEU A 141 13.26 -9.47 -7.71
CA LEU A 141 13.98 -9.72 -6.46
C LEU A 141 13.73 -11.14 -5.92
N LYS A 142 12.49 -11.66 -6.05
CA LYS A 142 12.19 -13.06 -5.74
C LYS A 142 12.97 -14.02 -6.62
N LEU A 143 12.97 -13.78 -7.93
CA LEU A 143 13.67 -14.64 -8.88
C LEU A 143 15.18 -14.68 -8.59
N VAL A 144 15.78 -13.52 -8.31
CA VAL A 144 17.18 -13.42 -7.91
C VAL A 144 17.45 -14.19 -6.62
N HIS A 145 16.56 -14.07 -5.62
CA HIS A 145 16.71 -14.81 -4.36
C HIS A 145 16.65 -16.34 -4.56
N ILE A 146 15.71 -16.81 -5.38
CA ILE A 146 15.58 -18.23 -5.74
C ILE A 146 16.83 -18.70 -6.51
N LEU A 147 17.31 -17.91 -7.48
CA LEU A 147 18.49 -18.23 -8.27
C LEU A 147 19.74 -18.34 -7.39
N ILE A 148 19.94 -17.40 -6.47
CA ILE A 148 21.07 -17.45 -5.51
C ILE A 148 20.99 -18.71 -4.65
N ARG A 149 19.79 -19.09 -4.19
CA ARG A 149 19.58 -20.30 -3.39
C ARG A 149 19.93 -21.57 -4.19
N ILE A 150 19.59 -21.63 -5.47
CA ILE A 150 19.93 -22.76 -6.35
C ILE A 150 21.44 -22.80 -6.64
N LEU A 151 22.09 -21.65 -6.84
CA LEU A 151 23.52 -21.57 -7.17
C LEU A 151 24.46 -21.79 -5.98
N ARG A 152 24.01 -21.53 -4.74
CA ARG A 152 24.77 -21.77 -3.50
C ARG A 152 23.94 -22.50 -2.45
N PRO A 153 23.70 -23.81 -2.61
CA PRO A 153 22.98 -24.60 -1.62
C PRO A 153 23.73 -24.70 -0.28
N GLU A 154 25.07 -24.76 -0.30
CA GLU A 154 25.92 -24.96 0.89
C GLU A 154 25.78 -23.86 1.96
N GLN A 155 25.51 -22.60 1.57
CA GLN A 155 25.28 -21.50 2.52
C GLN A 155 23.93 -21.60 3.27
N TYR A 156 23.01 -22.48 2.83
CA TYR A 156 21.69 -22.64 3.42
C TYR A 156 21.56 -23.90 4.31
N GLU A 157 22.37 -24.94 4.12
CA GLU A 157 22.35 -26.15 4.96
C GLU A 157 22.83 -25.87 6.40
N GLY A 158 23.81 -24.98 6.59
CA GLY A 158 24.32 -24.61 7.91
C GLY A 158 23.36 -23.78 8.79
N LYS A 159 22.16 -23.43 8.30
CA LYS A 159 21.14 -22.70 9.09
C LYS A 159 20.04 -23.60 9.65
N THR A 160 19.85 -24.81 9.12
CA THR A 160 18.80 -25.74 9.56
C THR A 160 19.20 -26.64 10.74
N GLU A 161 20.48 -26.66 11.13
CA GLU A 161 20.98 -27.56 12.19
C GLU A 161 20.91 -26.98 13.61
N PHE A 162 20.46 -25.73 13.78
CA PHE A 162 20.44 -25.03 15.08
C PHE A 162 19.20 -24.15 15.34
N ASP A 163 18.08 -24.34 14.62
CA ASP A 163 16.78 -23.76 14.97
C ASP A 163 15.87 -24.80 15.64
#